data_AF-A0A3M1QPU9-F1
#
_entry.id   AF-A0A3M1QPU9-F1
#
_cell.length_a   1.000
_cell.length_b   1.000
_cell.length_c   1.000
_cell.angle_alpha   90.00
_cell.angle_beta   90.00
_cell.angle_gamma   90.00
#
_symmetry.space_group_name_H-M   'P 1'
#
loop_
_entity.id
_entity.type
_entity.pdbx_description
1 polymer ?
#
loop_
_entity_poly.entity_id
_entity_poly.type
_entity_poly.pdbx_seq_one_letter_code
_entity_poly.pdbx_strand_id
1 'polypeptide(L)'
;AWAAGQAASLLPSARWEVACAPPWGEAEGQALAAAAAVAPAAVRPDPGLGAGLRIAAGGAAVDATLAGLARDRERLLGRLLARVEGGP
;
A
#
# COMPACT_ATOMS: atom_id res chain seq x y z
N ALA A 1 9.47 1.69 3.09
CA ALA A 1 9.12 1.56 4.52
C ALA A 1 7.74 2.14 4.89
N TRP A 2 7.32 3.31 4.37
CA TRP A 2 6.03 3.93 4.76
C TRP A 2 4.80 3.00 4.63
N ALA A 3 4.66 2.31 3.48
CA ALA A 3 3.51 1.40 3.26
C ALA A 3 3.45 0.28 4.30
N ALA A 4 4.61 -0.23 4.76
CA ALA A 4 4.71 -1.24 5.79
C ALA A 4 4.27 -0.71 7.17
N GLY A 5 4.67 0.52 7.51
CA GLY A 5 4.25 1.17 8.75
C GLY A 5 2.74 1.48 8.78
N GLN A 6 2.18 1.91 7.65
CA GLN A 6 0.73 2.04 7.50
C GLN A 6 0.02 0.70 7.62
N ALA A 7 0.52 -0.35 6.95
CA ALA A 7 -0.02 -1.69 7.07
C ALA A 7 0.04 -2.20 8.52
N ALA A 8 1.13 -1.95 9.24
CA ALA A 8 1.27 -2.29 10.66
C ALA A 8 0.22 -1.61 11.54
N SER A 9 -0.23 -0.42 11.15
CA SER A 9 -1.20 0.37 11.92
C SER A 9 -2.65 0.06 11.56
N LEU A 10 -2.91 -0.37 10.32
CA LEU A 10 -4.26 -0.51 9.76
C LEU A 10 -4.70 -1.95 9.55
N LEU A 11 -3.77 -2.86 9.29
CA LEU A 11 -4.07 -4.25 9.00
C LEU A 11 -3.93 -5.12 10.26
N PRO A 12 -4.67 -6.23 10.35
CA PRO A 12 -4.46 -7.20 11.41
C PRO A 12 -3.00 -7.67 11.44
N SER A 13 -2.51 -7.99 12.64
CA SER A 13 -1.23 -8.67 12.88
C SER A 13 -1.33 -10.14 12.45
N ALA A 14 -1.56 -10.36 11.16
CA ALA A 14 -1.72 -11.65 10.51
C ALA A 14 -0.66 -11.79 9.40
N ARG A 15 -0.68 -12.95 8.74
CA ARG A 15 0.16 -13.21 7.57
C ARG A 15 -0.18 -12.22 6.45
N TRP A 16 0.72 -11.28 6.16
CA TRP A 16 0.56 -10.30 5.09
C TRP A 16 0.90 -10.89 3.73
N GLU A 17 0.07 -10.59 2.74
CA GLU A 17 0.33 -10.85 1.34
C GLU A 17 0.78 -9.56 0.66
N VAL A 18 1.92 -9.61 -0.02
CA VAL A 18 2.51 -8.44 -0.67
C VAL A 18 2.59 -8.68 -2.17
N ALA A 19 1.92 -7.84 -2.95
CA ALA A 19 2.06 -7.77 -4.40
C ALA A 19 2.89 -6.54 -4.77
N CYS A 20 3.87 -6.65 -5.67
CA CYS A 20 4.80 -5.58 -5.96
C CYS A 20 5.19 -5.49 -7.44
N ALA A 21 5.42 -4.27 -7.94
CA ALA A 21 5.88 -4.07 -9.30
C ALA A 21 7.31 -4.62 -9.52
N PRO A 22 7.57 -5.38 -10.59
CA PRO A 22 8.93 -5.81 -10.93
C PRO A 22 9.77 -4.66 -11.53
N PRO A 23 11.12 -4.73 -11.44
CA PRO A 23 11.88 -5.75 -10.74
C PRO A 23 11.77 -5.54 -9.22
N TRP A 24 11.54 -6.63 -8.50
CA TRP A 24 11.55 -6.63 -7.04
C TRP A 24 12.81 -7.34 -6.56
N GLY A 25 13.72 -6.58 -5.97
CA GLY A 25 14.99 -7.06 -5.48
C GLY A 25 14.93 -7.58 -4.05
N GLU A 26 15.96 -8.34 -3.71
CA GLU A 26 16.11 -8.93 -2.38
C GLU A 26 16.27 -7.86 -1.28
N ALA A 27 16.91 -6.74 -1.60
CA ALA A 27 17.06 -5.58 -0.72
C ALA A 27 15.71 -4.91 -0.37
N GLU A 28 14.79 -4.80 -1.33
CA GLU A 28 13.46 -4.25 -1.08
C GLU A 28 12.61 -5.20 -0.22
N GLY A 29 12.75 -6.51 -0.43
CA GLY A 29 12.16 -7.53 0.44
C GLY A 29 12.67 -7.43 1.88
N GLN A 30 13.99 -7.29 2.08
CA GLN A 30 14.58 -7.13 3.41
C GLN A 30 14.16 -5.82 4.08
N ALA A 31 14.14 -4.71 3.34
CA ALA A 31 13.68 -3.42 3.86
C ALA A 31 12.20 -3.45 4.25
N LEU A 32 11.38 -4.19 3.49
CA LEU A 32 9.97 -4.41 3.81
C LEU A 32 9.82 -5.26 5.07
N ALA A 33 10.57 -6.37 5.18
CA ALA A 33 10.56 -7.24 6.35
C ALA A 33 11.06 -6.51 7.62
N ALA A 34 12.07 -5.64 7.50
CA ALA A 34 12.56 -4.84 8.63
C ALA A 34 11.56 -3.76 9.08
N ALA A 35 10.81 -3.18 8.13
CA ALA A 35 9.79 -2.19 8.43
C ALA A 35 8.46 -2.81 8.92
N ALA A 36 8.23 -4.08 8.59
CA ALA A 36 7.08 -4.83 9.05
C ALA A 36 7.42 -5.46 10.42
N ALA A 37 6.72 -5.06 11.48
CA ALA A 37 6.83 -5.73 12.78
C ALA A 37 6.32 -7.19 12.75
N VAL A 38 5.76 -7.63 11.61
CA VAL A 38 5.27 -8.97 11.30
C VAL A 38 5.93 -9.43 10.00
N ALA A 39 6.47 -10.66 9.97
CA ALA A 39 7.06 -11.20 8.75
C ALA A 39 5.99 -11.33 7.64
N PRO A 40 6.21 -10.75 6.44
CA PRO A 40 5.30 -10.95 5.32
C PRO A 40 5.27 -12.44 4.96
N ALA A 41 4.06 -12.97 4.75
CA ALA A 41 3.87 -14.39 4.49
C ALA A 41 4.21 -14.79 3.06
N ALA A 42 4.02 -13.87 2.12
CA ALA A 42 4.45 -14.02 0.74
C ALA A 42 4.68 -12.64 0.11
N VAL A 43 5.81 -12.48 -0.58
CA VAL A 43 6.06 -11.36 -1.47
C VAL A 43 6.04 -11.89 -2.90
N ARG A 44 5.18 -11.32 -3.74
CA ARG A 44 4.93 -11.75 -5.11
C ARG A 44 5.12 -10.59 -6.06
N PRO A 45 6.05 -10.69 -7.02
CA PRO A 45 6.09 -9.77 -8.15
C PRO A 45 4.81 -9.90 -8.96
N ASP A 46 4.20 -8.77 -9.30
CA ASP A 46 3.00 -8.67 -10.13
C ASP A 46 3.32 -7.76 -11.34
N PRO A 47 3.46 -8.34 -12.54
CA PRO A 47 3.78 -7.57 -13.76
C PRO A 47 2.65 -6.63 -14.19
N GLY A 48 1.44 -6.78 -13.64
CA GLY A 48 0.33 -5.85 -13.86
C GLY A 48 0.48 -4.54 -13.07
N LEU A 49 1.39 -4.49 -12.09
CA LEU A 49 1.67 -3.27 -11.33
C LEU A 49 2.79 -2.48 -12.02
N GLY A 50 2.47 -1.26 -12.47
CA GLY A 50 3.47 -0.37 -13.07
C GLY A 50 4.49 0.21 -12.07
N ALA A 51 4.07 0.42 -10.82
CA ALA A 51 4.95 0.86 -9.73
C ALA A 51 4.30 0.68 -8.36
N GLY A 52 5.14 0.55 -7.32
CA GLY A 52 4.72 0.45 -5.93
C GLY A 52 4.32 -0.97 -5.53
N LEU A 53 3.52 -1.07 -4.47
CA LEU A 53 3.12 -2.36 -3.89
C LEU A 53 1.75 -2.29 -3.21
N ARG A 54 1.13 -3.45 -3.02
CA ARG A 54 -0.09 -3.63 -2.25
C ARG A 54 0.17 -4.63 -1.12
N ILE A 55 -0.25 -4.29 0.09
CA ILE A 55 -0.17 -5.17 1.26
C ILE A 55 -1.59 -5.53 1.68
N ALA A 56 -1.92 -6.82 1.77
CA ALA A 56 -3.24 -7.29 2.15
C ALA A 56 -3.19 -8.25 3.34
N ALA A 57 -4.21 -8.19 4.19
CA ALA A 57 -4.43 -9.14 5.29
C ALA A 57 -5.89 -9.13 5.73
N GLY A 58 -6.46 -10.32 5.98
CA GLY A 58 -7.80 -10.46 6.57
C GLY A 58 -8.93 -9.76 5.78
N GLY A 59 -8.79 -9.64 4.46
CA GLY A 59 -9.77 -8.97 3.59
C GLY A 59 -9.60 -7.45 3.46
N ALA A 60 -8.65 -6.84 4.19
CA ALA A 60 -8.28 -5.44 4.03
C ALA A 60 -6.96 -5.31 3.27
N ALA A 61 -6.76 -4.17 2.59
CA ALA A 61 -5.51 -3.89 1.88
C ALA A 61 -5.09 -2.42 2.00
N VAL A 62 -3.78 -2.22 2.16
CA VAL A 62 -3.12 -0.94 1.92
C VAL A 62 -2.61 -0.96 0.47
N ASP A 63 -3.26 -0.17 -0.38
CA ASP A 63 -2.89 -0.04 -1.79
C ASP A 63 -1.94 1.16 -1.98
N ALA A 64 -0.63 0.89 -1.93
CA ALA A 64 0.43 1.86 -2.17
C ALA A 64 0.99 1.73 -3.60
N THR A 65 0.19 1.21 -4.53
CA THR A 65 0.53 1.20 -5.96
C THR A 65 0.33 2.59 -6.55
N LEU A 66 0.99 2.89 -7.67
CA LEU A 66 0.78 4.16 -8.37
C LEU A 66 -0.71 4.40 -8.72
N ALA A 67 -1.40 3.34 -9.16
CA ALA A 67 -2.82 3.41 -9.48
C ALA A 67 -3.67 3.69 -8.23
N GLY A 68 -3.36 3.05 -7.09
CA GLY A 68 -4.02 3.30 -5.81
C GLY A 68 -3.85 4.74 -5.34
N LEU A 69 -2.62 5.25 -5.35
CA LEU A 69 -2.30 6.62 -4.94
C LEU A 69 -2.93 7.66 -5.86
N ALA A 70 -2.98 7.42 -7.17
CA ALA A 70 -3.64 8.30 -8.12
C ALA A 70 -5.15 8.40 -7.86
N ARG A 71 -5.81 7.26 -7.61
CA ARG A 71 -7.23 7.22 -7.23
C ARG A 71 -7.49 7.95 -5.92
N ASP A 72 -6.63 7.74 -4.92
CA ASP A 72 -6.73 8.41 -3.63
C ASP A 72 -6.56 9.93 -3.76
N ARG A 73 -5.63 10.38 -4.61
CA ARG A 73 -5.46 11.80 -4.95
C ARG A 73 -6.75 12.39 -5.52
N GLU A 74 -7.34 11.75 -6.53
CA GLU A 74 -8.60 12.22 -7.14
C GLU A 74 -9.74 12.29 -6.13
N ARG A 75 -9.89 11.25 -5.29
CA ARG A 75 -10.90 11.21 -4.22
C ARG A 75 -10.71 12.36 -3.22
N LEU A 76 -9.47 12.61 -2.80
CA LEU A 76 -9.16 13.67 -1.84
C LEU A 76 -9.39 15.06 -2.45
N LEU A 77 -8.97 15.28 -3.69
CA LEU A 77 -9.21 16.53 -4.41
C LEU A 77 -10.71 16.83 -4.55
N GLY A 78 -11.52 15.82 -4.90
CA GLY A 78 -12.98 15.98 -4.97
C GLY A 78 -13.59 16.37 -3.62
N ARG A 79 -13.14 15.76 -2.52
CA ARG A 79 -13.61 16.11 -1.16
C ARG A 79 -13.20 17.52 -0.74
N LEU A 80 -11.98 17.92 -1.09
CA LEU A 80 -11.48 19.26 -0.80
C LEU A 80 -12.25 20.31 -1.59
N LEU A 81 -12.46 20.08 -2.89
CA LEU A 81 -13.22 20.96 -3.75
C LEU A 81 -14.65 21.14 -3.24
N ALA A 82 -15.35 20.04 -2.93
CA ALA A 82 -16.70 20.10 -2.35
C ALA A 82 -16.76 20.89 -1.04
N ARG A 83 -15.68 20.89 -0.24
CA ARG A 83 -15.60 21.65 1.01
C ARG A 83 -15.29 23.14 0.79
N VAL A 84 -14.61 23.49 -0.29
CA VAL A 84 -14.37 24.88 -0.69
C VAL A 84 -15.61 25.47 -1.36
N GLU A 85 -16.27 24.70 -2.22
CA GLU A 85 -17.47 25.12 -2.96
C GLU A 85 -18.72 25.14 -2.08
N GLY A 86 -18.87 24.16 -1.19
CA GLY A 86 -19.94 24.09 -0.20
C GLY A 86 -19.63 24.93 1.05
N GLY A 87 -19.17 26.18 0.87
CA GLY A 87 -18.87 27.12 1.97
C GLY A 87 -19.99 27.23 3.02
N PRO A 88 -19.69 27.79 4.21
CA PRO A 88 -20.34 27.51 5.51
C PRO A 88 -21.86 27.36 5.49
#